data_AF-F8CFY0-F1
#
_entry.id   AF-F8CFY0-F1
#
_cell.length_a   1.000
_cell.length_b   1.000
_cell.length_c   1.000
_cell.angle_alpha   90.00
_cell.angle_beta   90.00
_cell.angle_gamma   90.00
#
_symmetry.space_group_name_H-M   'P 1'
#
loop_
_entity.id
_entity.type
_entity.pdbx_description
1 polymer ?
#
loop_
_entity_poly.entity_id
_entity_poly.type
_entity_poly.pdbx_seq_one_letter_code
_entity_poly.pdbx_strand_id
1 'polypeptide(L)'
;MEPSRQGGASSDVTVSSRRKTLTLVGFQPQASASRVFVRTNEPVSYSVSEQGRVVVLELENTRVDSSNNTLPLDTSFFASPVLRVDPSASGRDVRITIQLRQATPFQARQEGNVISLDFQRTGR
;
A
#
# COMPACT_ATOMS: atom_id res chain seq x y z
N MET A 1 -8.10 -31.03 3.64
CA MET A 1 -7.09 -30.08 3.15
C MET A 1 -7.85 -29.00 2.39
N GLU A 2 -7.97 -27.83 2.99
CA GLU A 2 -8.79 -26.73 2.48
C GLU A 2 -7.89 -25.78 1.67
N PRO A 3 -8.19 -25.48 0.39
CA PRO A 3 -7.43 -24.51 -0.36
C PRO A 3 -7.80 -23.10 0.11
N SER A 4 -6.83 -22.42 0.72
CA SER A 4 -6.89 -20.99 1.07
C SER A 4 -7.37 -20.17 -0.12
N ARG A 5 -8.50 -19.50 0.05
CA ARG A 5 -9.13 -18.62 -0.95
C ARG A 5 -8.20 -17.44 -1.24
N GLN A 6 -7.50 -17.47 -2.36
CA GLN A 6 -6.86 -16.28 -2.96
C GLN A 6 -7.98 -15.33 -3.42
N GLY A 7 -8.14 -14.23 -2.70
CA GLY A 7 -9.11 -13.19 -3.05
C GLY A 7 -8.52 -12.19 -4.04
N GLY A 8 -9.24 -11.96 -5.14
CA GLY A 8 -9.07 -10.80 -6.01
C GLY A 8 -8.82 -11.17 -7.46
N ALA A 9 -9.87 -11.12 -8.29
CA ALA A 9 -9.74 -11.16 -9.74
C ALA A 9 -8.77 -10.07 -10.19
N SER A 10 -7.59 -10.49 -10.68
CA SER A 10 -6.68 -9.62 -11.41
C SER A 10 -7.38 -9.25 -12.70
N SER A 11 -7.99 -8.06 -12.74
CA SER A 11 -8.21 -7.40 -14.02
C SER A 11 -6.82 -7.24 -14.62
N ASP A 12 -6.65 -7.65 -15.87
CA ASP A 12 -5.36 -7.67 -16.56
C ASP A 12 -4.88 -6.22 -16.78
N VAL A 13 -4.32 -5.64 -15.73
CA VAL A 13 -3.78 -4.29 -15.77
C VAL A 13 -2.46 -4.38 -16.52
N THR A 14 -2.46 -3.95 -17.78
CA THR A 14 -1.24 -3.95 -18.60
C THR A 14 -0.23 -2.95 -18.01
N VAL A 15 0.87 -3.48 -17.47
CA VAL A 15 1.98 -2.68 -16.95
C VAL A 15 3.06 -2.55 -18.02
N SER A 16 3.43 -1.32 -18.37
CA SER A 16 4.54 -1.08 -19.30
C SER A 16 5.91 -1.23 -18.62
N SER A 17 6.97 -1.52 -19.36
CA SER A 17 8.34 -1.66 -18.83
C SER A 17 9.02 -0.33 -18.45
N ARG A 18 8.42 0.82 -18.79
CA ARG A 18 8.99 2.15 -18.46
C ARG A 18 9.05 2.37 -16.96
N ARG A 19 10.02 3.15 -16.50
CA ARG A 19 10.11 3.54 -15.08
C ARG A 19 8.90 4.40 -14.70
N LYS A 20 8.20 4.00 -13.63
CA LYS A 20 7.00 4.67 -13.14
C LYS A 20 7.34 5.74 -12.12
N THR A 21 6.38 6.60 -11.83
CA THR A 21 6.54 7.71 -10.90
C THR A 21 5.44 7.65 -9.84
N LEU A 22 5.84 7.53 -8.57
CA LEU A 22 4.97 7.70 -7.41
C LEU A 22 4.65 9.19 -7.24
N THR A 23 3.37 9.50 -7.39
CA THR A 23 2.83 10.87 -7.37
C THR A 23 2.14 11.23 -6.07
N LEU A 24 1.68 10.24 -5.29
CA LEU A 24 1.03 10.46 -4.01
C LEU A 24 1.06 9.21 -3.14
N VAL A 25 1.25 9.40 -1.84
CA VAL A 25 0.95 8.42 -0.80
C VAL A 25 -0.10 9.04 0.12
N GLY A 26 -1.14 8.29 0.45
CA GLY A 26 -2.25 8.80 1.23
C GLY A 26 -2.80 7.79 2.22
N PHE A 27 -3.47 8.32 3.23
CA PHE A 27 -4.22 7.57 4.22
C PHE A 27 -5.65 8.10 4.26
N GLN A 28 -6.62 7.20 4.26
CA GLN A 28 -8.02 7.53 4.40
C GLN A 28 -8.65 6.63 5.48
N PRO A 29 -9.09 7.21 6.62
CA PRO A 29 -9.87 6.45 7.59
C PRO A 29 -11.27 6.17 7.00
N GLN A 30 -11.80 4.97 7.25
CA GLN A 30 -13.15 4.57 6.86
C GLN A 30 -13.90 4.03 8.07
N ALA A 31 -15.21 3.78 7.94
CA ALA A 31 -16.04 3.32 9.05
C ALA A 31 -15.59 1.93 9.58
N SER A 32 -15.38 0.97 8.68
CA SER A 32 -15.00 -0.42 9.01
C SER A 32 -13.55 -0.78 8.66
N ALA A 33 -12.81 0.12 8.03
CA ALA A 33 -11.45 -0.13 7.56
C ALA A 33 -10.58 1.12 7.63
N SER A 34 -9.30 0.98 7.29
CA SER A 34 -8.40 2.09 7.04
C SER A 34 -7.66 1.82 5.75
N ARG A 35 -7.71 2.77 4.81
CA ARG A 35 -7.10 2.64 3.50
C ARG A 35 -5.78 3.36 3.47
N VAL A 36 -4.72 2.64 3.12
CA VAL A 36 -3.49 3.24 2.61
C VAL A 36 -3.55 3.14 1.10
N PHE A 37 -3.30 4.24 0.39
CA PHE A 37 -3.28 4.20 -1.08
C PHE A 37 -2.05 4.93 -1.61
N VAL A 38 -1.60 4.45 -2.76
CA VAL A 38 -0.53 5.08 -3.53
C VAL A 38 -1.02 5.33 -4.95
N ARG A 39 -0.65 6.49 -5.51
CA ARG A 39 -0.97 6.84 -6.90
C ARG A 39 0.30 6.99 -7.70
N THR A 40 0.33 6.34 -8.85
CA THR A 40 1.42 6.41 -9.82
C THR A 40 0.98 7.16 -11.07
N ASN A 41 1.90 7.46 -12.00
CA ASN A 41 1.56 8.10 -13.27
C ASN A 41 0.90 7.13 -14.28
N GLU A 42 1.21 5.83 -14.16
CA GLU A 42 0.68 4.73 -14.96
C GLU A 42 0.66 3.47 -14.07
N PRO A 43 -0.16 2.45 -14.39
CA PRO A 43 -0.15 1.20 -13.65
C PRO A 43 1.25 0.60 -13.46
N VAL A 44 1.50 0.03 -12.29
CA VAL A 44 2.82 -0.49 -11.90
C VAL A 44 2.74 -1.92 -11.37
N SER A 45 3.81 -2.69 -11.53
CA SER A 45 3.97 -3.98 -10.85
C SER A 45 4.31 -3.73 -9.39
N TYR A 46 3.70 -4.49 -8.49
CA TYR A 46 3.96 -4.37 -7.06
C TYR A 46 3.94 -5.72 -6.37
N SER A 47 4.63 -5.79 -5.23
CA SER A 47 4.53 -6.90 -4.30
C SER A 47 4.10 -6.39 -2.92
N VAL A 48 3.45 -7.27 -2.16
CA VAL A 48 3.10 -7.01 -0.76
C VAL A 48 3.62 -8.14 0.09
N SER A 49 4.32 -7.79 1.16
CA SER A 49 4.76 -8.74 2.19
C SER A 49 4.32 -8.28 3.57
N GLU A 50 4.09 -9.25 4.46
CA GLU A 50 3.71 -9.00 5.85
C GLU A 50 4.71 -9.67 6.78
N GLN A 51 5.13 -8.94 7.82
CA GLN A 51 5.94 -9.45 8.92
C GLN A 51 5.40 -8.94 10.26
N GLY A 52 4.50 -9.72 10.85
CA GLY A 52 3.92 -9.42 12.16
C GLY A 52 3.04 -8.17 12.15
N ARG A 53 3.59 -7.03 12.57
CA ARG A 53 2.87 -5.73 12.62
C ARG A 53 3.34 -4.76 11.54
N VAL A 54 4.07 -5.25 10.55
CA VAL A 54 4.60 -4.45 9.46
C VAL A 54 4.13 -5.05 8.15
N VAL A 55 3.55 -4.21 7.29
CA VAL A 55 3.25 -4.55 5.90
C VAL A 55 4.12 -3.70 5.00
N VAL A 56 4.75 -4.33 4.01
CA VAL A 56 5.62 -3.66 3.05
C VAL A 56 5.00 -3.79 1.67
N LEU A 57 4.68 -2.64 1.06
CA LEU A 57 4.31 -2.53 -0.34
C LEU A 57 5.56 -2.07 -1.12
N GLU A 58 5.99 -2.86 -2.09
CA GLU A 58 7.13 -2.53 -2.94
C GLU A 58 6.65 -2.29 -4.38
N LEU A 59 6.94 -1.10 -4.91
CA LEU A 59 6.61 -0.69 -6.27
C LEU A 59 7.83 -0.87 -7.16
N GLU A 60 7.75 -1.83 -8.08
CA GLU A 60 8.88 -2.18 -8.96
C GLU A 60 9.12 -1.07 -9.99
N ASN A 61 10.39 -0.84 -10.32
CA ASN A 61 10.85 0.11 -11.33
C ASN A 61 10.15 1.48 -11.20
N THR A 62 10.10 2.01 -9.98
CA THR A 62 9.38 3.24 -9.62
C THR A 62 10.32 4.27 -9.01
N ARG A 63 10.06 5.56 -9.28
CA ARG A 63 10.72 6.69 -8.61
C ARG A 63 9.72 7.55 -7.89
N VAL A 64 10.17 8.30 -6.89
CA VAL A 64 9.34 9.32 -6.25
C VAL A 64 9.44 10.62 -7.06
N ASP A 65 8.32 11.27 -7.37
CA ASP A 65 8.32 12.50 -8.16
C ASP A 65 8.86 13.71 -7.37
N SER A 66 8.45 13.82 -6.11
CA SER A 66 8.79 14.90 -5.19
C SER A 66 9.13 14.33 -3.83
N SER A 67 10.17 14.87 -3.17
CA SER A 67 10.57 14.47 -1.82
C SER A 67 9.44 14.60 -0.79
N ASN A 68 8.41 15.42 -1.06
CA ASN A 68 7.24 15.49 -0.18
C ASN A 68 6.45 14.16 -0.14
N ASN A 69 6.50 13.36 -1.21
CA ASN A 69 5.87 12.05 -1.27
C ASN A 69 6.66 10.96 -0.52
N THR A 70 7.83 11.28 0.06
CA THR A 70 8.56 10.44 1.02
C THR A 70 8.33 10.84 2.47
N LEU A 71 7.51 11.87 2.74
CA LEU A 71 7.23 12.25 4.12
C LEU A 71 6.36 11.19 4.79
N PRO A 72 6.72 10.74 6.01
CA PRO A 72 5.94 9.75 6.72
C PRO A 72 4.59 10.33 7.15
N LEU A 73 3.54 9.53 7.01
CA LEU A 73 2.21 9.84 7.53
C LEU A 73 2.07 9.22 8.92
N ASP A 74 1.92 10.06 9.94
CA ASP A 74 1.54 9.63 11.28
C ASP A 74 0.01 9.56 11.40
N THR A 75 -0.52 8.35 11.61
CA THR A 75 -1.96 8.09 11.71
C THR A 75 -2.35 7.66 13.12
N SER A 76 -1.47 7.84 14.10
CA SER A 76 -1.64 7.39 15.48
C SER A 76 -2.79 8.09 16.23
N PHE A 77 -3.22 9.26 15.77
CA PHE A 77 -4.38 9.97 16.31
C PHE A 77 -5.72 9.39 15.84
N PHE A 78 -5.72 8.58 14.80
CA PHE A 78 -6.93 7.92 14.32
C PHE A 78 -7.14 6.60 15.06
N ALA A 79 -8.41 6.26 15.31
CA ALA A 79 -8.82 4.92 15.72
C ALA A 79 -8.74 3.94 14.52
N SER A 80 -7.53 3.76 13.97
CA SER A 80 -7.21 2.91 12.83
C SER A 80 -6.22 1.81 13.21
N PRO A 81 -6.22 0.67 12.49
CA PRO A 81 -5.18 -0.34 12.62
C PRO A 81 -3.81 0.17 12.19
N VAL A 82 -3.75 1.14 11.27
CA VAL A 82 -2.51 1.75 10.77
C VAL A 82 -2.01 2.80 11.77
N LEU A 83 -0.72 2.75 12.10
CA LEU A 83 -0.01 3.70 12.95
C LEU A 83 0.80 4.71 12.13
N ARG A 84 1.50 4.23 11.11
CA ARG A 84 2.43 5.02 10.32
C ARG A 84 2.57 4.45 8.93
N VAL A 85 2.72 5.32 7.94
CA VAL A 85 3.06 4.97 6.56
C VAL A 85 4.36 5.70 6.22
N ASP A 86 5.40 4.96 5.87
CA ASP A 86 6.74 5.48 5.62
C ASP A 86 7.19 5.12 4.18
N PRO A 87 7.02 6.04 3.22
CA PRO A 87 7.48 5.86 1.85
C PRO A 87 8.95 6.24 1.68
N SER A 88 9.73 5.35 1.07
CA SER A 88 11.16 5.54 0.83
C SER A 88 11.60 5.01 -0.53
N ALA A 89 12.63 5.62 -1.11
CA ALA A 89 13.28 5.07 -2.30
C ALA A 89 14.13 3.84 -1.91
N SER A 90 14.05 2.77 -2.69
CA SER A 90 14.80 1.53 -2.48
C SER A 90 15.47 1.12 -3.80
N GLY A 91 16.66 1.66 -4.06
CA GLY A 91 17.36 1.43 -5.32
C GLY A 91 16.57 1.95 -6.53
N ARG A 92 16.08 1.03 -7.39
CA ARG A 92 15.25 1.38 -8.55
C ARG A 92 13.75 1.38 -8.25
N ASP A 93 13.38 0.97 -7.05
CA ASP A 93 12.02 0.72 -6.61
C ASP A 93 11.61 1.75 -5.54
N VAL A 94 10.33 1.73 -5.18
CA VAL A 94 9.83 2.49 -4.03
C VAL A 94 9.24 1.53 -3.02
N ARG A 95 9.68 1.66 -1.76
CA ARG A 95 9.20 0.86 -0.65
C ARG A 95 8.31 1.71 0.24
N ILE A 96 7.11 1.22 0.52
CA ILE A 96 6.16 1.82 1.46
C ILE A 96 6.01 0.87 2.64
N THR A 97 6.55 1.29 3.78
CA THR A 97 6.47 0.54 5.03
C THR A 97 5.27 1.03 5.84
N ILE A 98 4.35 0.11 6.13
CA ILE A 98 3.11 0.39 6.86
C ILE A 98 3.20 -0.30 8.22
N GLN A 99 3.26 0.51 9.29
CA GLN A 99 3.28 0.02 10.66
C GLN A 99 1.86 -0.09 11.18
N LEU A 100 1.52 -1.23 11.79
CA LEU A 100 0.21 -1.53 12.33
C LEU A 100 0.23 -1.56 13.86
N ARG A 101 -0.90 -1.21 14.49
CA ARG A 101 -1.12 -1.37 15.94
C ARG A 101 -1.03 -2.83 16.36
N GLN A 102 -1.61 -3.69 15.53
CA GLN A 102 -1.68 -5.13 15.70
C GLN A 102 -1.73 -5.79 14.32
N ALA A 103 -1.35 -7.06 14.25
CA ALA A 103 -1.49 -7.86 13.02
C ALA A 103 -2.95 -7.81 12.59
N THR A 104 -3.20 -7.33 11.37
CA THR A 104 -4.54 -6.98 10.90
C THR A 104 -4.71 -7.45 9.47
N PRO A 105 -5.74 -8.26 9.16
CA PRO A 105 -6.03 -8.66 7.80
C PRO A 105 -6.22 -7.46 6.89
N PHE A 106 -5.65 -7.55 5.69
CA PHE A 106 -5.78 -6.50 4.67
C PHE A 106 -6.09 -7.08 3.30
N GLN A 107 -6.59 -6.22 2.43
CA GLN A 107 -6.76 -6.53 1.02
C GLN A 107 -6.04 -5.51 0.16
N ALA A 108 -5.14 -5.98 -0.71
CA ALA A 108 -4.50 -5.16 -1.72
C ALA A 108 -5.31 -5.24 -3.03
N ARG A 109 -5.49 -4.10 -3.69
CA ARG A 109 -6.09 -4.01 -5.03
C ARG A 109 -5.42 -2.91 -5.82
N GLN A 110 -5.37 -3.07 -7.14
CA GLN A 110 -4.97 -2.01 -8.05
C GLN A 110 -6.09 -1.72 -9.03
N GLU A 111 -6.45 -0.45 -9.13
CA GLU A 111 -7.44 0.07 -10.07
C GLU A 111 -6.73 1.15 -10.92
N GLY A 112 -6.33 0.75 -12.14
CA GLY A 112 -5.49 1.60 -13.00
C GLY A 112 -4.14 1.93 -12.34
N ASN A 113 -3.92 3.21 -12.08
CA ASN A 113 -2.69 3.75 -11.50
C ASN A 113 -2.74 3.93 -9.98
N VAL A 114 -3.80 3.46 -9.32
CA VAL A 114 -3.96 3.54 -7.86
C VAL A 114 -3.90 2.15 -7.26
N ILE A 115 -3.00 1.95 -6.29
CA ILE A 115 -2.94 0.75 -5.46
C ILE A 115 -3.50 1.11 -4.09
N SER A 116 -4.43 0.31 -3.58
CA SER A 116 -5.05 0.48 -2.27
C SER A 116 -4.85 -0.76 -1.41
N LEU A 117 -4.45 -0.55 -0.16
CA LEU A 117 -4.43 -1.56 0.89
C LEU A 117 -5.48 -1.20 1.94
N ASP A 118 -6.52 -2.01 2.04
CA ASP A 118 -7.63 -1.85 2.97
C ASP A 118 -7.43 -2.73 4.21
N PHE A 119 -7.04 -2.11 5.32
CA PHE A 119 -6.84 -2.78 6.61
C PHE A 119 -8.15 -2.82 7.39
N GLN A 120 -8.66 -4.01 7.70
CA GLN A 120 -9.92 -4.16 8.41
C GLN A 120 -9.82 -3.64 9.85
N ARG A 121 -10.80 -2.87 10.32
CA ARG A 121 -10.89 -2.58 11.75
C ARG A 121 -11.30 -3.86 12.47
N THR A 122 -10.39 -4.44 13.22
CA THR A 122 -10.76 -5.36 14.29
C THR A 122 -11.45 -4.53 15.37
N GLY A 123 -12.76 -4.75 15.52
CA GLY A 123 -13.57 -4.11 16.56
C GLY A 123 -12.97 -4.35 17.93
N ARG A 124 -13.08 -3.35 18.81
CA ARG A 124 -12.85 -3.54 20.24
C ARG A 124 -14.06 -4.22 20.86
#